data_AF-A0A172YXD0-F1
#
_entry.id   AF-A0A172YXD0-F1
#
_cell.length_a   1.000
_cell.length_b   1.000
_cell.length_c   1.000
_cell.angle_alpha   90.00
_cell.angle_beta   90.00
_cell.angle_gamma   90.00
#
_symmetry.space_group_name_H-M   'P 1'
#
loop_
_entity.id
_entity.type
_entity.pdbx_description
1 polymer ?
#
loop_
_entity_poly.entity_id
_entity_poly.type
_entity_poly.pdbx_seq_one_letter_code
_entity_poly.pdbx_strand_id
1 'polypeptide(L)'
;MQPSQRYMLTIYDLFGVTDGGVCGAEAEVAILDGGVEIDRVKFSGKCQSKDGYRRAYTGKPGLIAKLESGPGQIQFAAERPPATSAV
;
A
#
# COMPACT_ATOMS: atom_id res chain seq x y z
N MET A 1 -5.64 -24.94 -6.36
CA MET A 1 -5.42 -23.49 -6.51
C MET A 1 -5.85 -22.81 -5.23
N GLN A 2 -4.94 -22.14 -4.51
CA GLN A 2 -5.37 -21.28 -3.42
C GLN A 2 -6.10 -20.08 -4.04
N PRO A 3 -7.24 -19.64 -3.47
CA PRO A 3 -7.93 -18.45 -3.97
C PRO A 3 -7.00 -17.25 -3.83
N SER A 4 -6.83 -16.47 -4.89
CA SER A 4 -6.11 -15.20 -4.85
C SER A 4 -7.07 -14.05 -4.54
N GLN A 5 -6.69 -13.18 -3.62
CA GLN A 5 -7.38 -11.94 -3.30
C GLN A 5 -6.60 -10.77 -3.88
N ARG A 6 -7.32 -9.82 -4.49
CA ARG A 6 -6.75 -8.55 -4.93
C ARG A 6 -6.91 -7.51 -3.83
N TYR A 7 -5.85 -6.73 -3.63
CA TYR A 7 -5.73 -5.68 -2.65
C TYR A 7 -5.35 -4.38 -3.34
N MET A 8 -5.76 -3.27 -2.75
CA MET A 8 -5.28 -1.94 -3.09
C MET A 8 -4.41 -1.42 -1.96
N LEU A 9 -3.13 -1.21 -2.25
CA LEU A 9 -2.20 -0.51 -1.37
C LEU A 9 -2.18 0.96 -1.76
N THR A 10 -2.57 1.81 -0.82
CA THR A 10 -2.53 3.27 -0.98
C THR A 10 -1.51 3.85 -0.03
N ILE A 11 -0.61 4.70 -0.52
CA ILE A 11 0.30 5.51 0.30
C ILE A 11 -0.07 6.99 0.20
N TYR A 12 -0.13 7.65 1.34
CA TYR A 12 -0.40 9.08 1.50
C TYR A 12 0.82 9.77 2.08
N ASP A 13 0.92 11.08 1.87
CA ASP A 13 1.92 11.94 2.49
C ASP A 13 3.37 11.47 2.30
N LEU A 14 3.68 10.91 1.14
CA LEU A 14 5.05 10.53 0.77
C LEU A 14 5.84 11.77 0.38
N PHE A 15 6.31 12.51 1.37
CA PHE A 15 7.18 13.66 1.16
C PHE A 15 8.05 13.92 2.40
N GLY A 16 9.18 14.58 2.18
CA GLY A 16 10.03 15.13 3.24
C GLY A 16 9.97 16.65 3.23
N VAL A 17 10.19 17.27 4.39
CA VAL A 17 10.35 18.72 4.52
C VAL A 17 11.80 19.01 4.86
N THR A 18 12.50 19.72 3.98
CA THR A 18 13.91 20.11 4.16
C THR A 18 14.06 21.58 3.78
N ASP A 19 14.71 22.38 4.65
CA ASP A 19 14.94 23.82 4.45
C ASP A 19 13.70 24.62 4.01
N GLY A 20 12.52 24.25 4.54
CA GLY A 20 11.24 24.89 4.22
C GLY A 20 10.64 24.49 2.87
N GLY A 21 11.29 23.62 2.11
CA GLY A 21 10.79 23.02 0.87
C GLY A 21 10.20 21.63 1.08
N VAL A 22 9.26 21.25 0.21
CA VAL A 22 8.72 19.89 0.14
C VAL A 22 9.41 19.10 -0.98
N CYS A 23 10.15 18.07 -0.60
CA CYS A 23 10.81 17.13 -1.50
C CYS A 23 10.08 15.80 -1.52
N GLY A 24 10.27 15.05 -2.62
CA GLY A 24 9.87 13.64 -2.65
C GLY A 24 10.66 12.84 -1.61
N ALA A 25 10.08 11.74 -1.17
CA ALA A 25 10.67 10.82 -0.21
C ALA A 25 10.63 9.38 -0.73
N GLU A 26 11.31 8.51 -0.01
CA GLU A 26 11.22 7.06 -0.21
C GLU A 26 10.58 6.43 1.03
N ALA A 27 9.73 5.43 0.80
CA ALA A 27 9.11 4.64 1.85
C ALA A 27 9.07 3.17 1.46
N GLU A 28 9.19 2.30 2.44
CA GLU A 28 9.13 0.85 2.24
C GLU A 28 7.96 0.26 3.04
N VAL A 29 7.18 -0.58 2.37
CA VAL A 29 6.02 -1.24 2.93
C VAL A 29 6.22 -2.74 2.87
N ALA A 30 6.23 -3.40 4.02
CA ALA A 30 6.24 -4.85 4.10
C ALA A 30 4.81 -5.40 3.92
N ILE A 31 4.69 -6.46 3.12
CA ILE A 31 3.49 -7.29 3.04
C ILE A 31 3.73 -8.52 3.90
N LEU A 32 2.81 -8.78 4.83
CA LEU A 32 2.95 -9.85 5.81
C LEU A 32 1.85 -10.90 5.64
N ASP A 33 2.22 -12.19 5.78
CA ASP A 33 1.31 -13.32 5.95
C ASP A 33 1.49 -13.86 7.37
N GLY A 34 0.45 -13.74 8.22
CA GLY A 34 0.53 -14.20 9.61
C GLY A 34 1.64 -13.52 10.44
N GLY A 35 2.00 -12.29 10.09
CA GLY A 35 3.07 -11.52 10.76
C GLY A 35 4.48 -11.76 10.21
N VAL A 36 4.64 -12.67 9.24
CA VAL A 36 5.91 -12.92 8.55
C VAL A 36 5.96 -12.09 7.27
N GLU A 37 7.03 -11.32 7.06
CA GLU A 37 7.24 -10.58 5.81
C GLU A 37 7.42 -11.57 4.65
N ILE A 38 6.57 -11.44 3.63
CA ILE A 38 6.61 -12.24 2.41
C ILE A 38 7.03 -11.43 1.18
N ASP A 39 6.91 -10.10 1.25
CA ASP A 39 7.23 -9.20 0.16
C ASP A 39 7.46 -7.77 0.68
N ARG A 40 8.15 -6.95 -0.09
CA ARG A 40 8.45 -5.56 0.24
C ARG A 40 8.25 -4.65 -0.97
N VAL A 41 7.40 -3.64 -0.79
CA VAL A 41 7.05 -2.65 -1.80
C VAL A 41 7.77 -1.34 -1.50
N LYS A 42 8.66 -0.93 -2.40
CA LYS A 42 9.29 0.39 -2.34
C LYS A 42 8.46 1.43 -3.07
N PHE A 43 8.27 2.59 -2.43
CA PHE A 43 7.70 3.79 -3.00
C PHE A 43 8.77 4.89 -3.05
N SER A 44 8.80 5.64 -4.15
CA SER A 44 9.69 6.77 -4.34
C SER A 44 8.95 7.88 -5.07
N GLY A 45 9.04 9.11 -4.58
CA GLY A 45 8.46 10.28 -5.23
C GLY A 45 7.82 11.24 -4.24
N LYS A 46 7.04 12.18 -4.75
CA LYS A 46 6.28 13.14 -3.93
C LYS A 46 4.79 12.87 -4.05
N CYS A 47 4.13 12.49 -2.96
CA CYS A 47 2.68 12.32 -2.90
C CYS A 47 2.09 13.18 -1.78
N GLN A 48 1.32 14.20 -2.17
CA GLN A 48 0.52 15.05 -1.27
C GLN A 48 -0.97 15.02 -1.65
N SER A 49 -1.35 14.09 -2.53
CA SER A 49 -2.73 13.95 -2.99
C SER A 49 -3.59 13.36 -1.88
N LYS A 50 -4.81 13.90 -1.72
CA LYS A 50 -5.82 13.33 -0.82
C LYS A 50 -6.20 11.89 -1.17
N ASP A 51 -6.08 11.53 -2.45
CA ASP A 51 -6.41 10.19 -2.93
C ASP A 51 -5.26 9.18 -2.73
N GLY A 52 -4.08 9.68 -2.38
CA GLY A 52 -2.84 8.91 -2.27
C GLY A 52 -2.34 8.37 -3.62
N TYR A 53 -1.20 7.70 -3.58
CA TYR A 53 -0.72 6.89 -4.68
C TYR A 53 -1.13 5.43 -4.46
N ARG A 54 -1.75 4.83 -5.46
CA ARG A 54 -2.37 3.50 -5.38
C ARG A 54 -1.63 2.48 -6.21
N ARG A 55 -1.44 1.28 -5.66
CA ARG A 55 -0.85 0.13 -6.33
C ARG A 55 -1.66 -1.13 -6.01
N ALA A 56 -2.10 -1.82 -7.06
CA ALA A 56 -2.76 -3.11 -6.90
C ALA A 56 -1.75 -4.19 -6.48
N TYR A 57 -2.20 -5.09 -5.60
CA TYR A 57 -1.43 -6.24 -5.12
C TYR A 57 -2.32 -7.48 -5.15
N THR A 58 -1.82 -8.60 -5.66
CA THR A 58 -2.59 -9.86 -5.68
C THR A 58 -1.84 -10.89 -4.88
N GLY A 59 -2.51 -11.51 -3.92
CA GLY A 59 -1.89 -12.51 -3.06
C GLY A 59 -2.91 -13.38 -2.35
N LYS A 60 -2.46 -14.09 -1.32
CA LYS A 60 -3.32 -14.90 -0.46
C LYS A 60 -4.33 -14.01 0.29
N PRO A 61 -5.52 -14.50 0.66
CA PRO A 61 -6.41 -13.82 1.59
C PRO A 61 -5.77 -13.67 2.99
N GLY A 62 -6.10 -12.59 3.68
CA GLY A 62 -5.60 -12.29 5.03
C GLY A 62 -4.24 -11.59 5.08
N LEU A 63 -3.66 -11.20 3.93
CA LEU A 63 -2.44 -10.38 3.93
C LEU A 63 -2.68 -9.02 4.58
N ILE A 64 -1.65 -8.55 5.26
CA ILE A 64 -1.59 -7.21 5.86
C ILE A 64 -0.39 -6.46 5.31
N ALA A 65 -0.43 -5.13 5.34
CA ALA A 65 0.70 -4.30 4.98
C ALA A 65 1.10 -3.40 6.15
N LYS A 66 2.40 -3.17 6.30
CA LYS A 66 2.97 -2.33 7.34
C LYS A 66 4.03 -1.40 6.76
N LEU A 67 4.00 -0.13 7.14
CA LEU A 67 5.07 0.81 6.82
C LEU A 67 6.29 0.46 7.68
N GLU A 68 7.39 0.07 7.04
CA GLU A 68 8.62 -0.33 7.71
C GLU A 68 9.63 0.81 7.79
N SER A 69 9.72 1.63 6.74
CA SER A 69 10.65 2.76 6.67
C SER A 69 10.09 3.93 5.86
N GLY A 70 10.61 5.12 6.12
CA GLY A 70 10.27 6.35 5.40
C GLY A 70 9.00 7.04 5.91
N PRO A 71 8.72 8.25 5.39
CA PRO A 71 7.52 9.00 5.74
C PRO A 71 6.29 8.50 4.97
N GLY A 72 5.13 8.79 5.52
CA GLY A 72 3.85 8.56 4.89
C GLY A 72 2.90 7.74 5.75
N GLN A 73 1.71 7.53 5.22
CA GLN A 73 0.68 6.70 5.83
C GLN A 73 0.19 5.71 4.79
N ILE A 74 -0.15 4.50 5.22
CA ILE A 74 -0.60 3.46 4.30
C ILE A 74 -2.02 2.98 4.62
N GLN A 75 -2.73 2.60 3.58
CA GLN A 75 -3.96 1.83 3.65
C GLN A 75 -3.81 0.60 2.77
N PHE A 76 -4.17 -0.56 3.30
CA PHE A 76 -4.16 -1.81 2.55
C PHE A 76 -5.51 -2.49 2.69
N ALA A 77 -6.28 -2.50 1.62
CA ALA A 77 -7.66 -2.99 1.62
C ALA A 77 -7.86 -4.04 0.54
N ALA A 78 -8.50 -5.15 0.90
CA ALA A 78 -8.97 -6.11 -0.09
C ALA A 78 -10.03 -5.44 -0.97
N GLU A 79 -9.82 -5.45 -2.29
CA GLU A 79 -10.86 -5.06 -3.23
C GLU A 79 -11.89 -6.18 -3.24
N ARG A 80 -13.13 -5.89 -2.81
CA ARG A 80 -14.20 -6.87 -2.98
C ARG A 80 -14.34 -7.14 -4.47
N PRO A 81 -14.44 -8.41 -4.90
CA PRO A 81 -14.95 -8.68 -6.23
C PRO A 81 -16.31 -7.99 -6.37
N PRO A 82 -16.68 -7.47 -7.56
CA PRO A 82 -18.02 -6.94 -7.77
C PRO A 82 -19.00 -8.03 -7.33
N ALA A 83 -19.90 -7.69 -6.41
CA ALA A 83 -20.96 -8.59 -6.02
C ALA A 83 -21.70 -8.97 -7.30
N THR A 84 -21.59 -10.22 -7.71
CA THR A 84 -22.41 -10.76 -8.79
C THR A 84 -23.84 -10.75 -8.25
N SER A 85 -24.57 -9.66 -8.51
CA SER A 85 -26.03 -9.66 -8.39
C SER A 85 -26.55 -10.66 -9.42
N ALA A 86 -26.75 -11.90 -8.98
CA ALA A 86 -27.59 -12.84 -9.71
C ALA A 86 -29.04 -12.33 -9.58
N VAL A 87 -29.60 -11.90 -10.70
CA VAL A 87 -31.05 -11.78 -10.93
C VAL A 87 -31.52 -13.08 -11.55
#